data_AF-A0A920Q7C5-F1
#
_entry.id   AF-A0A920Q7C5-F1
#
_cell.length_a   1.000
_cell.length_b   1.000
_cell.length_c   1.000
_cell.angle_alpha   90.00
_cell.angle_beta   90.00
_cell.angle_gamma   90.00
#
_symmetry.space_group_name_H-M   'P 1'
#
loop_
_entity.id
_entity.type
_entity.pdbx_description
1 polymer ?
#
loop_
_entity_poly.entity_id
_entity_poly.type
_entity_poly.pdbx_seq_one_letter_code
_entity_poly.pdbx_strand_id
1 'polypeptide(L)'
;MANGDTQPASAFHDATKLSYINLLTKPSLYKSYPGATQISLAETQPPEMPALDAILNSSTPSGAPLDVAAISQLLHYTAGLIKKRDLPVAGEVHYRAAASAGALYPIELYLVCGEIDGLNHGVYHYCPADNALIKLREGDFRGNLAAAAADESWHLLRP
;
A
#
# COMPACT_ATOMS: atom_id res chain seq x y z
N MET A 1 -28.94 -5.32 3.80
CA MET A 1 -28.95 -6.10 2.55
C MET A 1 -28.53 -7.53 2.89
N ALA A 2 -29.21 -8.54 2.37
CA ALA A 2 -28.79 -9.93 2.56
C ALA A 2 -27.60 -10.23 1.62
N ASN A 3 -26.65 -11.08 2.03
CA ASN A 3 -25.45 -11.39 1.23
C ASN A 3 -25.75 -12.01 -0.16
N GLY A 4 -26.99 -12.48 -0.41
CA GLY A 4 -27.42 -13.02 -1.70
C GLY A 4 -28.11 -12.02 -2.64
N ASP A 5 -28.27 -10.76 -2.23
CA ASP A 5 -28.90 -9.75 -3.08
C ASP A 5 -27.93 -9.21 -4.14
N THR A 6 -28.11 -9.65 -5.38
CA THR A 6 -27.25 -9.28 -6.52
C THR A 6 -27.72 -8.02 -7.24
N GLN A 7 -28.92 -7.50 -6.94
CA GLN A 7 -29.49 -6.34 -7.64
C GLN A 7 -28.58 -5.10 -7.58
N PRO A 8 -27.94 -4.75 -6.44
CA PRO A 8 -27.02 -3.61 -6.39
C PRO A 8 -25.80 -3.79 -7.31
N ALA A 9 -25.25 -5.00 -7.39
CA ALA A 9 -24.10 -5.29 -8.24
C ALA A 9 -24.47 -5.22 -9.74
N SER A 10 -25.63 -5.76 -10.12
CA SER A 10 -26.15 -5.68 -11.49
C SER A 10 -26.44 -4.23 -11.91
N ALA A 11 -27.10 -3.45 -11.04
CA ALA A 11 -27.38 -2.04 -11.33
C ALA A 11 -26.09 -1.22 -11.51
N PHE A 12 -25.07 -1.46 -10.68
CA PHE A 12 -23.76 -0.83 -10.84
C PHE A 12 -23.09 -1.23 -12.16
N HIS A 13 -23.10 -2.51 -12.50
CA HIS A 13 -22.55 -3.02 -13.77
C HIS A 13 -23.20 -2.33 -14.98
N ASP A 14 -24.53 -2.23 -14.99
CA ASP A 14 -25.27 -1.61 -16.09
C ASP A 14 -25.01 -0.11 -16.20
N ALA A 15 -24.92 0.59 -15.08
CA ALA A 15 -24.69 2.03 -15.04
C ALA A 15 -23.23 2.42 -15.39
N THR A 16 -22.26 1.52 -15.21
CA THR A 16 -20.82 1.80 -15.42
C THR A 16 -20.28 1.33 -16.77
N LYS A 17 -21.16 0.90 -17.68
CA LYS A 17 -20.78 0.58 -19.06
C LYS A 17 -20.08 1.77 -19.71
N LEU A 18 -18.88 1.49 -20.23
CA LEU A 18 -17.93 2.39 -20.92
C LEU A 18 -18.20 3.90 -20.80
N SER A 19 -17.42 4.55 -19.93
CA SER A 19 -17.21 6.00 -19.94
C SER A 19 -15.72 6.30 -20.13
N TYR A 20 -15.41 7.38 -20.84
CA TYR A 20 -14.03 7.84 -21.02
C TYR A 20 -13.58 8.66 -19.81
N ILE A 21 -12.28 8.59 -19.49
CA ILE A 21 -11.69 9.39 -18.41
C ILE A 21 -11.62 10.86 -18.81
N ASN A 22 -12.03 11.76 -17.91
CA ASN A 22 -11.86 13.19 -18.11
C ASN A 22 -10.50 13.64 -17.58
N LEU A 23 -9.57 13.95 -18.48
CA LEU A 23 -8.21 14.36 -18.12
C LEU A 23 -8.15 15.77 -17.51
N LEU A 24 -9.16 16.61 -17.70
CA LEU A 24 -9.22 17.96 -17.11
C LEU A 24 -9.44 17.90 -15.59
N THR A 25 -9.98 16.80 -15.08
CA THR A 25 -10.25 16.58 -13.65
C THR A 25 -9.30 15.54 -13.06
N LYS A 26 -8.11 15.37 -13.65
CA LYS A 26 -7.10 14.41 -13.17
C LYS A 26 -6.72 14.76 -11.71
N PRO A 27 -6.89 13.85 -10.75
CA PRO A 27 -6.50 14.09 -9.36
C PRO A 27 -4.97 14.12 -9.24
N SER A 28 -4.49 14.67 -8.13
CA SER A 28 -3.07 14.57 -7.76
C SER A 28 -2.61 13.12 -7.73
N LEU A 29 -1.38 12.86 -8.18
CA LEU A 29 -0.80 11.50 -8.24
C LEU A 29 -0.57 10.86 -6.87
N TYR A 30 -0.56 11.69 -5.81
CA TYR A 30 -0.24 11.29 -4.45
C TYR A 30 -1.12 12.01 -3.45
N LYS A 31 -1.40 11.33 -2.34
CA LYS A 31 -1.93 11.93 -1.12
C LYS A 31 -0.83 12.71 -0.40
N SER A 32 -1.18 13.86 0.16
CA SER A 32 -0.26 14.73 0.91
C SER A 32 -0.77 14.98 2.33
N TYR A 33 0.15 15.09 3.29
CA TYR A 33 -0.14 15.41 4.69
C TYR A 33 0.81 16.53 5.16
N PRO A 34 0.48 17.79 4.86
CA PRO A 34 1.32 18.92 5.26
C PRO A 34 1.55 18.96 6.77
N GLY A 35 2.80 19.10 7.19
CA GLY A 35 3.20 19.19 8.60
C GLY A 35 3.30 17.85 9.35
N ALA A 36 3.00 16.72 8.72
CA ALA A 36 3.21 15.40 9.32
C ALA A 36 4.70 15.01 9.31
N THR A 37 5.12 14.23 10.31
CA THR A 37 6.50 13.72 10.39
C THR A 37 6.75 12.69 9.28
N GLN A 38 7.81 12.90 8.50
CA GLN A 38 8.25 11.99 7.45
C GLN A 38 9.51 11.24 7.87
N ILE A 39 9.54 9.94 7.61
CA ILE A 39 10.66 9.04 7.87
C ILE A 39 11.08 8.47 6.52
N SER A 40 12.25 8.89 6.02
CA SER A 40 12.78 8.37 4.76
C SER A 40 13.19 6.91 4.92
N LEU A 41 12.83 6.09 3.94
CA LEU A 41 13.22 4.68 3.91
C LEU A 41 14.47 4.50 3.05
N ALA A 42 15.29 3.52 3.42
CA ALA A 42 16.49 3.18 2.67
C ALA A 42 16.13 2.70 1.25
N GLU A 43 17.00 2.99 0.29
CA GLU A 43 16.90 2.42 -1.05
C GLU A 43 16.99 0.89 -1.00
N THR A 44 16.20 0.25 -1.85
CA THR A 44 16.02 -1.20 -1.81
C THR A 44 16.93 -1.86 -2.83
N GLN A 45 17.59 -2.95 -2.42
CA GLN A 45 18.34 -3.77 -3.37
C GLN A 45 17.39 -4.64 -4.21
N PRO A 46 17.74 -4.92 -5.48
CA PRO A 46 17.07 -5.93 -6.29
C PRO A 46 17.01 -7.28 -5.56
N PRO A 47 15.88 -8.01 -5.60
CA PRO A 47 15.83 -9.36 -5.06
C PRO A 47 16.77 -10.26 -5.86
N GLU A 48 17.62 -11.01 -5.16
CA GLU A 48 18.57 -11.94 -5.79
C GLU A 48 17.91 -13.28 -6.17
N MET A 49 16.84 -13.65 -5.46
CA MET A 49 16.12 -14.90 -5.69
C MET A 49 15.34 -14.84 -7.02
N PRO A 50 15.49 -15.84 -7.91
CA PRO A 50 14.67 -15.96 -9.10
C PRO A 50 13.18 -16.07 -8.76
N ALA A 51 12.32 -15.42 -9.56
CA ALA A 51 10.89 -15.37 -9.29
C ALA A 51 10.22 -16.75 -9.24
N LEU A 52 10.65 -17.69 -10.09
CA LEU A 52 10.11 -19.06 -10.09
C LEU A 52 10.49 -19.80 -8.80
N ASP A 53 11.70 -19.61 -8.30
CA ASP A 53 12.15 -20.22 -7.05
C ASP A 53 11.38 -19.66 -5.85
N ALA A 54 11.07 -18.36 -5.84
CA ALA A 54 10.26 -17.72 -4.80
C ALA A 54 8.82 -18.26 -4.76
N ILE A 55 8.24 -18.56 -5.93
CA ILE A 55 6.88 -19.11 -6.03
C ILE A 55 6.86 -20.59 -5.61
N LEU A 56 7.86 -21.37 -6.03
CA LEU A 56 7.93 -22.80 -5.74
C LEU A 56 8.31 -23.08 -4.29
N ASN A 57 9.19 -22.27 -3.72
CA ASN A 57 9.68 -22.41 -2.35
C ASN A 57 8.97 -21.41 -1.43
N SER A 58 7.65 -21.57 -1.26
CA SER A 58 6.93 -20.83 -0.20
C SER A 58 7.57 -21.19 1.14
N SER A 59 8.44 -20.30 1.61
CA SER A 59 9.25 -20.56 2.80
C SER A 59 8.34 -20.48 4.02
N THR A 60 8.59 -21.32 5.02
CA THR A 60 8.10 -21.00 6.36
C THR A 60 8.73 -19.67 6.79
N PRO A 61 7.98 -18.71 7.35
CA PRO A 61 8.53 -17.45 7.81
C PRO A 61 9.75 -17.71 8.70
N SER A 62 10.88 -17.13 8.34
CA SER A 62 12.02 -17.08 9.26
C SER A 62 11.54 -16.40 10.54
N GLY A 63 11.79 -16.99 11.70
CA GLY A 63 11.46 -16.38 12.99
C GLY A 63 12.28 -15.12 13.31
N ALA A 64 13.05 -14.60 12.35
CA ALA A 64 13.78 -13.36 12.49
C ALA A 64 12.81 -12.18 12.64
N PRO A 65 13.06 -11.25 13.57
CA PRO A 65 12.25 -10.05 13.73
C PRO A 65 12.32 -9.20 12.45
N LEU A 66 11.19 -8.62 12.08
CA LEU A 66 11.10 -7.69 10.95
C LEU A 66 11.77 -6.36 11.33
N ASP A 67 12.68 -5.84 10.50
CA ASP A 67 13.31 -4.55 10.67
C ASP A 67 12.81 -3.52 9.64
N VAL A 68 13.24 -2.26 9.78
CA VAL A 68 12.84 -1.18 8.86
C VAL A 68 13.37 -1.40 7.44
N ALA A 69 14.50 -2.09 7.28
CA ALA A 69 15.06 -2.38 5.96
C ALA A 69 14.18 -3.37 5.18
N ALA A 70 13.74 -4.44 5.84
CA ALA A 70 12.80 -5.41 5.28
C ALA A 70 11.43 -4.77 4.98
N ILE A 71 10.95 -3.87 5.85
CA ILE A 71 9.74 -3.08 5.60
C ILE A 71 9.91 -2.20 4.37
N SER A 72 11.04 -1.48 4.25
CA SER A 72 11.33 -0.67 3.06
C SER A 72 11.27 -1.49 1.78
N GLN A 73 11.93 -2.65 1.78
CA GLN A 73 11.97 -3.54 0.64
C GLN A 73 10.58 -4.05 0.26
N LEU A 74 9.79 -4.47 1.26
CA LEU A 74 8.41 -4.91 1.05
C LEU A 74 7.55 -3.78 0.47
N LEU A 75 7.61 -2.57 1.03
CA LEU A 75 6.82 -1.43 0.57
C LEU A 75 7.19 -1.02 -0.86
N HIS A 76 8.49 -0.98 -1.18
CA HIS A 76 8.96 -0.63 -2.50
C HIS A 76 8.49 -1.63 -3.57
N TYR A 77 8.67 -2.93 -3.34
CA TYR A 77 8.29 -3.94 -4.33
C TYR A 77 6.79 -4.24 -4.38
N THR A 78 5.99 -3.72 -3.44
CA THR A 78 4.53 -3.83 -3.48
C THR A 78 3.86 -2.60 -4.08
N ALA A 79 4.27 -1.40 -3.67
CA ALA A 79 3.58 -0.15 -4.01
C ALA A 79 4.53 1.01 -4.41
N GLY A 80 5.84 0.79 -4.39
CA GLY A 80 6.85 1.80 -4.69
C GLY A 80 6.84 2.28 -6.14
N LEU A 81 7.37 3.47 -6.36
CA LEU A 81 7.54 4.05 -7.69
C LEU A 81 8.71 3.36 -8.42
N ILE A 82 8.44 2.80 -9.61
CA ILE A 82 9.44 2.08 -10.41
C ILE A 82 9.87 2.84 -11.67
N LYS A 83 9.02 3.72 -12.20
CA LYS A 83 9.31 4.46 -13.44
C LYS A 83 8.46 5.71 -13.55
N LYS A 84 9.05 6.79 -14.07
CA LYS A 84 8.32 7.99 -14.51
C LYS A 84 8.39 8.12 -16.03
N ARG A 85 7.34 8.64 -16.64
CA ARG A 85 7.29 8.90 -18.08
C ARG A 85 6.31 10.03 -18.38
N ASP A 86 6.71 10.93 -19.28
CA ASP A 86 5.80 11.91 -19.88
C ASP A 86 5.14 11.33 -21.13
N LEU A 87 3.81 11.46 -21.20
CA LEU A 87 2.99 11.08 -22.34
C LEU A 87 2.38 12.31 -23.01
N PRO A 88 2.38 12.41 -24.35
CA PRO A 88 1.82 13.55 -25.06
C PRO A 88 0.35 13.86 -24.71
N VAL A 89 -0.42 12.83 -24.36
CA VAL A 89 -1.86 12.96 -24.07
C VAL A 89 -2.15 12.96 -22.55
N ALA A 90 -1.41 12.18 -21.76
CA ALA A 90 -1.71 11.97 -20.33
C ALA A 90 -0.83 12.79 -19.37
N GLY A 91 0.16 13.53 -19.90
CA GLY A 91 1.17 14.25 -19.12
C GLY A 91 2.10 13.30 -18.38
N GLU A 92 2.58 13.73 -17.21
CA GLU A 92 3.42 12.93 -16.32
C GLU A 92 2.65 11.70 -15.80
N VAL A 93 3.25 10.53 -15.95
CA VAL A 93 2.75 9.23 -15.50
C VAL A 93 3.80 8.55 -14.63
N HIS A 94 3.38 8.12 -13.46
CA HIS A 94 4.21 7.47 -12.44
C HIS A 94 3.79 6.01 -12.31
N TYR A 95 4.61 5.08 -12.79
CA TYR A 95 4.37 3.65 -12.66
C TYR A 95 4.86 3.16 -11.31
N ARG A 96 3.98 2.48 -10.58
CA ARG A 96 4.28 1.78 -9.33
C ARG A 96 4.49 0.28 -9.58
N ALA A 97 5.08 -0.41 -8.60
CA ALA A 97 5.34 -1.85 -8.67
C ALA A 97 4.06 -2.67 -8.96
N ALA A 98 2.93 -2.31 -8.35
CA ALA A 98 1.63 -2.87 -8.70
C ALA A 98 1.16 -2.39 -10.09
N ALA A 99 0.55 -3.27 -10.88
CA ALA A 99 -0.16 -2.87 -12.09
C ALA A 99 -1.50 -2.19 -11.72
N SER A 100 -1.89 -1.14 -12.47
CA SER A 100 -3.16 -0.43 -12.25
C SER A 100 -3.75 0.04 -13.57
N ALA A 101 -5.07 -0.12 -13.73
CA ALA A 101 -5.78 0.33 -14.92
C ALA A 101 -5.60 1.84 -15.12
N GLY A 102 -5.09 2.23 -16.29
CA GLY A 102 -4.81 3.63 -16.62
C GLY A 102 -3.69 4.28 -15.79
N ALA A 103 -2.91 3.50 -15.02
CA ALA A 103 -1.87 4.01 -14.12
C ALA A 103 -2.42 5.05 -13.11
N LEU A 104 -3.63 4.84 -12.60
CA LEU A 104 -4.33 5.78 -11.72
C LEU A 104 -4.10 5.54 -10.22
N TYR A 105 -3.69 4.34 -9.86
CA TYR A 105 -3.28 3.98 -8.48
C TYR A 105 -4.26 4.44 -7.39
N PRO A 106 -5.54 4.02 -7.41
CA PRO A 106 -6.53 4.45 -6.44
C PRO A 106 -6.33 3.86 -5.03
N ILE A 107 -5.37 2.95 -4.86
CA ILE A 107 -5.09 2.25 -3.61
C ILE A 107 -3.90 2.91 -2.90
N GLU A 108 -4.08 3.19 -1.61
CA GLU A 108 -3.06 3.73 -0.72
C GLU A 108 -2.65 2.68 0.32
N LEU A 109 -1.37 2.68 0.71
CA LEU A 109 -0.81 1.70 1.63
C LEU A 109 -0.53 2.36 2.98
N TYR A 110 -1.02 1.70 4.04
CA TYR A 110 -0.78 2.12 5.42
C TYR A 110 -0.13 0.97 6.21
N LEU A 111 0.85 1.33 7.04
CA LEU A 111 1.49 0.43 7.99
C LEU A 111 0.95 0.75 9.39
N VAL A 112 0.41 -0.27 10.06
CA VAL A 112 0.06 -0.21 11.49
C VAL A 112 0.97 -1.18 12.21
N CYS A 113 1.88 -0.68 13.03
CA CYS A 113 2.90 -1.50 13.68
C CYS A 113 3.03 -1.19 15.18
N GLY A 114 3.51 -2.19 15.90
CA GLY A 114 4.08 -1.99 17.24
C GLY A 114 5.49 -1.42 17.13
N GLU A 115 6.26 -1.57 18.21
CA GLU A 115 7.67 -1.19 18.20
C GLU A 115 8.49 -2.13 17.30
N ILE A 116 9.22 -1.54 16.37
CA ILE A 116 10.15 -2.20 15.45
C ILE A 116 11.48 -1.46 15.59
N ASP A 117 12.60 -2.17 15.45
CA ASP A 117 13.91 -1.51 15.53
C ASP A 117 14.03 -0.39 14.47
N GLY A 118 14.19 0.85 14.92
CA GLY A 118 14.20 2.04 14.07
C GLY A 118 12.83 2.63 13.69
N LEU A 119 11.71 2.07 14.18
CA LEU A 119 10.36 2.57 13.92
C LEU A 119 9.43 2.38 15.14
N ASN A 120 9.03 3.50 15.75
CA ASN A 120 8.09 3.50 16.87
C ASN A 120 6.74 2.89 16.49
N HIS A 121 5.97 2.46 17.50
CA HIS A 121 4.58 2.07 17.29
C HIS A 121 3.75 3.21 16.69
N GLY A 122 2.89 2.90 15.72
CA GLY A 122 2.10 3.93 15.08
C GLY A 122 1.29 3.49 13.88
N VAL A 123 0.64 4.49 13.28
CA VAL A 123 -0.02 4.40 11.98
C VAL A 123 0.74 5.29 11.01
N TYR A 124 1.23 4.69 9.94
CA TYR A 124 2.03 5.33 8.93
C TYR A 124 1.37 5.19 7.55
N HIS A 125 1.42 6.23 6.74
CA HIS A 125 1.12 6.16 5.32
C HIS A 125 2.41 6.01 4.53
N TYR A 126 2.47 5.07 3.59
CA TYR A 126 3.61 4.96 2.69
C TYR A 126 3.47 5.97 1.55
N CYS A 127 4.42 6.89 1.45
CA CYS A 127 4.54 7.86 0.36
C CYS A 127 5.47 7.29 -0.73
N PRO A 128 4.92 6.82 -1.88
CA PRO A 128 5.75 6.20 -2.91
C PRO A 128 6.60 7.22 -3.68
N ALA A 129 6.22 8.50 -3.67
CA ALA A 129 6.94 9.57 -4.35
C ALA A 129 8.35 9.78 -3.76
N ASP A 130 8.44 9.72 -2.43
CA ASP A 130 9.65 10.03 -1.67
C ASP A 130 10.28 8.78 -1.04
N ASN A 131 9.71 7.60 -1.31
CA ASN A 131 10.03 6.35 -0.63
C ASN A 131 10.11 6.54 0.91
N ALA A 132 9.01 6.94 1.52
CA ALA A 132 9.00 7.35 2.93
C ALA A 132 7.74 6.90 3.66
N LEU A 133 7.81 6.84 4.99
CA LEU A 133 6.66 6.69 5.89
C LEU A 133 6.26 8.05 6.47
N ILE A 134 5.00 8.41 6.31
CA ILE A 134 4.40 9.58 6.93
C ILE A 134 3.69 9.14 8.21
N LYS A 135 4.18 9.57 9.38
CA LYS A 135 3.56 9.25 10.67
C LYS A 135 2.24 10.02 10.81
N LEU A 136 1.14 9.29 10.83
CA LEU A 136 -0.21 9.86 10.99
C LEU A 136 -0.65 9.84 12.45
N ARG A 137 -0.30 8.77 13.18
CA ARG A 137 -0.63 8.61 14.60
C ARG A 137 0.50 7.88 15.31
N GLU A 138 0.75 8.30 16.54
CA GLU A 138 1.69 7.65 17.45
C GLU A 138 0.93 6.86 18.50
N GLY A 139 1.38 5.65 18.78
CA GLY A 139 0.72 4.69 19.68
C GLY A 139 0.49 3.34 19.03
N ASP A 140 0.28 2.30 19.83
CA ASP A 140 -0.05 0.97 19.32
C ASP A 140 -1.54 0.86 18.97
N PHE A 141 -1.85 0.92 17.67
CA PHE A 141 -3.21 0.80 17.14
C PHE A 141 -3.51 -0.59 16.56
N ARG A 142 -2.65 -1.59 16.78
CA ARG A 142 -2.86 -2.95 16.25
C ARG A 142 -4.14 -3.56 16.81
N GLY A 143 -4.45 -3.34 18.08
CA GLY A 143 -5.71 -3.80 18.69
C GLY A 143 -6.96 -3.17 18.04
N ASN A 144 -6.90 -1.88 17.66
CA ASN A 144 -8.00 -1.20 16.97
C ASN A 144 -8.19 -1.75 15.55
N LEU A 145 -7.09 -1.89 14.79
CA LEU A 145 -7.12 -2.52 13.48
C LEU A 145 -7.68 -3.95 13.60
N ALA A 146 -7.28 -4.64 14.68
CA ALA A 146 -7.66 -6.01 14.87
C ALA A 146 -9.17 -6.21 15.04
N ALA A 147 -9.74 -5.43 15.96
CA ALA A 147 -11.18 -5.42 16.19
C ALA A 147 -11.98 -5.01 14.94
N ALA A 148 -11.45 -4.07 14.12
CA ALA A 148 -12.13 -3.56 12.95
C ALA A 148 -12.22 -4.57 11.80
N ALA A 149 -11.23 -5.45 11.62
CA ALA A 149 -11.27 -6.43 10.54
C ALA A 149 -12.01 -7.73 10.88
N ALA A 150 -12.61 -7.81 12.09
CA ALA A 150 -13.32 -9.00 12.57
C ALA A 150 -12.49 -10.30 12.50
N ASP A 151 -11.16 -10.17 12.50
CA ASP A 151 -10.25 -11.30 12.50
C ASP A 151 -9.88 -11.62 13.95
N GLU A 152 -10.41 -12.73 14.44
CA GLU A 152 -10.14 -13.17 15.79
C GLU A 152 -8.66 -13.53 15.96
N SER A 153 -7.96 -14.04 14.93
CA SER A 153 -6.59 -14.61 15.02
C SER A 153 -5.51 -13.65 15.59
N TRP A 154 -5.83 -12.37 15.70
CA TRP A 154 -4.98 -11.32 16.25
C TRP A 154 -5.11 -11.13 17.77
N HIS A 155 -5.72 -12.06 18.50
CA HIS A 155 -5.87 -11.99 19.97
C HIS A 155 -4.53 -11.80 20.73
N LEU A 156 -3.40 -12.16 20.12
CA LEU A 156 -2.04 -11.98 20.68
C LEU A 156 -1.54 -10.53 20.65
N LEU A 157 -2.26 -9.61 20.00
CA LEU A 157 -1.91 -8.19 19.87
C LEU A 157 -2.73 -7.29 20.82
N ARG A 158 -3.47 -7.88 21.77
CA ARG A 158 -4.13 -7.11 22.83
C ARG A 158 -3.08 -6.70 23.88
N PRO A 159 -3.14 -5.47 24.39
CA PRO A 159 -2.20 -4.97 25.40
C PRO A 159 -2.27 -5.77 26.71
#